data_AF-A0A650MAD5-F1
#
_entry.id   AF-A0A650MAD5-F1
#
_cell.length_a   1.000
_cell.length_b   1.000
_cell.length_c   1.000
_cell.angle_alpha   90.00
_cell.angle_beta   90.00
_cell.angle_gamma   90.00
#
_symmetry.space_group_name_H-M   'P 1'
#
loop_
_entity.id
_entity.type
_entity.pdbx_description
1 polymer ?
#
loop_
_entity_poly.entity_id
_entity_poly.type
_entity_poly.pdbx_seq_one_letter_code
_entity_poly.pdbx_strand_id
1 'polypeptide(L)'
;MEVEVELQGKSKAPSNSMVLPNRESVNNGVFDTIRLLEEVLERNNMLLALKRVISNKGSHGADGMKIDELREHIKKHWHTIKAKLLEGKYNPSPVKRVEIPKPDGGVRLL
;
A
#
# COMPACT_ATOMS: atom_id res chain seq x y z
N MET A 1 14.28 -54.08 4.18
CA MET A 1 12.97 -53.73 3.58
C MET A 1 13.03 -52.24 3.30
N GLU A 2 13.50 -51.91 2.09
CA GLU A 2 13.51 -50.53 1.61
C GLU A 2 12.12 -50.27 1.01
N VAL A 3 11.42 -49.26 1.52
CA VAL A 3 10.12 -48.85 1.00
C VAL A 3 10.36 -47.60 0.18
N GLU A 4 10.54 -47.80 -1.11
CA GLU A 4 10.62 -46.76 -2.13
C GLU A 4 9.20 -46.20 -2.33
N VAL A 5 9.01 -44.90 -2.11
CA VAL A 5 7.71 -44.23 -2.31
C VAL A 5 7.75 -43.53 -3.67
N GLU A 6 7.13 -44.14 -4.66
CA GLU A 6 6.95 -43.53 -5.99
C GLU A 6 6.13 -42.24 -5.88
N LEU A 7 6.73 -41.11 -6.26
CA LEU A 7 6.04 -39.83 -6.38
C LEU A 7 5.40 -39.74 -7.77
N GLN A 8 4.07 -39.92 -7.83
CA GLN A 8 3.32 -39.75 -9.08
C GLN A 8 3.47 -38.33 -9.63
N GLY A 9 3.91 -38.24 -10.88
CA GLY A 9 4.11 -37.00 -11.62
C GLY A 9 2.82 -36.20 -11.78
N LYS A 10 2.80 -34.97 -11.26
CA LYS A 10 1.74 -34.01 -11.54
C LYS A 10 1.93 -33.47 -12.95
N SER A 11 1.02 -33.81 -13.85
CA SER A 11 0.90 -33.25 -15.19
C SER A 11 0.83 -31.72 -15.12
N LYS A 12 1.80 -31.05 -15.76
CA LYS A 12 1.86 -29.60 -15.93
C LYS A 12 0.70 -29.16 -16.83
N ALA A 13 -0.31 -28.50 -16.27
CA ALA A 13 -1.34 -27.84 -17.07
C ALA A 13 -0.67 -26.72 -17.90
N PRO A 14 -0.96 -26.61 -19.21
CA PRO A 14 -0.46 -25.50 -20.00
C PRO A 14 -1.23 -24.25 -19.59
N SER A 15 -0.57 -23.33 -18.90
CA SER A 15 -1.09 -21.98 -18.69
C SER A 15 -1.07 -21.26 -20.03
N ASN A 16 -2.18 -21.25 -20.76
CA ASN A 16 -2.36 -20.34 -21.89
C ASN A 16 -2.33 -18.91 -21.35
N SER A 17 -1.21 -18.22 -21.57
CA SER A 17 -1.07 -16.79 -21.34
C SER A 17 -1.84 -16.03 -22.42
N MET A 18 -3.16 -15.91 -22.25
CA MET A 18 -3.89 -14.79 -22.84
C MET A 18 -4.01 -13.72 -21.77
N VAL A 19 -3.02 -12.83 -21.71
CA VAL A 19 -3.06 -11.62 -20.89
C VAL A 19 -4.14 -10.72 -21.47
N LEU A 20 -5.37 -10.85 -20.96
CA LEU A 20 -6.36 -9.81 -21.09
C LEU A 20 -5.89 -8.61 -20.25
N PRO A 21 -6.07 -7.36 -20.70
CA PRO A 21 -5.84 -6.20 -19.84
C PRO A 21 -6.71 -6.35 -18.58
N ASN A 22 -6.15 -6.10 -17.39
CA ASN A 22 -6.80 -6.23 -16.08
C ASN A 22 -8.08 -5.37 -16.00
N ARG A 23 -9.17 -5.88 -16.58
CA ARG A 23 -10.51 -5.32 -16.55
C ARG A 23 -11.22 -5.89 -15.33
N GLU A 24 -10.99 -5.29 -14.18
CA GLU A 24 -11.76 -5.62 -12.99
C GLU A 24 -13.07 -4.82 -13.03
N SER A 25 -14.20 -5.51 -13.11
CA SER A 25 -15.52 -4.88 -13.00
C SER A 25 -15.90 -4.78 -11.53
N VAL A 26 -15.84 -3.57 -10.96
CA VAL A 26 -16.41 -3.28 -9.64
C VAL A 26 -17.50 -2.23 -9.84
N ASN A 27 -18.74 -2.53 -9.40
CA ASN A 27 -19.90 -1.64 -9.48
C ASN A 27 -20.26 -1.14 -10.91
N ASN A 28 -20.36 -2.05 -11.89
CA ASN A 28 -20.76 -1.76 -13.28
C ASN A 28 -19.90 -0.75 -14.06
N GLY A 29 -18.73 -0.35 -13.53
CA GLY A 29 -17.73 0.43 -14.24
C GLY A 29 -16.60 -0.45 -14.77
N VAL A 30 -16.23 -0.28 -16.03
CA VAL A 30 -15.01 -0.87 -16.59
C VAL A 30 -13.87 0.12 -16.32
N PHE A 31 -13.05 -0.17 -15.33
CA PHE A 31 -11.88 0.64 -15.01
C PHE A 31 -10.62 -0.02 -15.55
N ASP A 32 -9.77 0.78 -16.19
CA ASP A 32 -8.44 0.33 -16.61
C ASP A 32 -7.51 0.41 -15.39
N THR A 33 -7.24 -0.73 -14.76
CA THR A 33 -6.40 -0.80 -13.56
C THR A 33 -4.91 -0.84 -13.89
N ILE A 34 -4.53 -0.90 -15.17
CA ILE A 34 -3.14 -1.08 -15.61
C ILE A 34 -2.24 0.06 -15.10
N ARG A 35 -2.80 1.25 -14.90
CA ARG A 35 -2.05 2.47 -14.52
C ARG A 35 -2.50 3.09 -13.20
N LEU A 36 -3.17 2.32 -12.34
CA LEU A 36 -3.74 2.82 -11.10
C LEU A 36 -2.68 3.44 -10.17
N LEU A 37 -1.47 2.88 -10.12
CA LEU A 37 -0.40 3.43 -9.29
C LEU A 37 0.05 4.82 -9.78
N GLU A 38 0.16 5.01 -11.09
CA GLU A 38 0.49 6.28 -11.69
C GLU A 38 -0.58 7.35 -11.41
N GLU A 39 -1.86 6.94 -11.43
CA GLU A 39 -2.99 7.81 -11.04
C GLU A 39 -2.94 8.17 -9.56
N VAL A 40 -2.65 7.21 -8.68
CA VAL A 40 -2.45 7.47 -7.25
C VAL A 40 -1.30 8.48 -7.02
N LEU A 41 -0.23 8.40 -7.81
CA LEU A 41 0.95 9.26 -7.70
C LEU A 41 0.85 10.55 -8.55
N GLU A 42 -0.33 10.85 -9.09
CA GLU A 42 -0.63 12.08 -9.81
C GLU A 42 -0.58 13.28 -8.86
N ARG A 43 -0.12 14.43 -9.38
CA ARG A 43 0.21 15.58 -8.55
C ARG A 43 -1.00 16.13 -7.81
N ASN A 44 -2.15 16.27 -8.47
CA ASN A 44 -3.35 16.79 -7.84
C ASN A 44 -3.89 15.81 -6.79
N ASN A 45 -3.87 14.51 -7.07
CA ASN A 45 -4.25 13.50 -6.08
C ASN A 45 -3.36 13.57 -4.82
N MET A 46 -2.04 13.68 -4.99
CA MET A 46 -1.11 13.79 -3.87
C MET A 46 -1.26 15.09 -3.07
N LEU A 47 -1.63 16.20 -3.71
CA LEU A 47 -1.95 17.46 -3.01
C LEU A 47 -3.24 17.34 -2.18
N LEU A 48 -4.26 16.66 -2.70
CA LEU A 48 -5.49 16.38 -1.95
C LEU A 48 -5.20 15.47 -0.75
N ALA A 49 -4.40 14.41 -0.95
CA ALA A 49 -3.97 13.52 0.12
C ALA A 49 -3.20 14.29 1.22
N LEU A 50 -2.24 15.14 0.84
CA LEU A 50 -1.49 15.97 1.79
C LEU A 50 -2.42 16.88 2.60
N LYS A 51 -3.36 17.56 1.93
CA LYS A 51 -4.34 18.42 2.61
C LYS A 51 -5.20 17.63 3.61
N ARG A 52 -5.62 16.42 3.25
CA ARG A 52 -6.43 15.55 4.12
C ARG A 52 -5.66 15.06 5.33
N VAL A 53 -4.40 14.65 5.15
CA VAL A 53 -3.55 14.20 6.26
C VAL A 53 -3.29 15.34 7.24
N ILE A 54 -3.03 16.55 6.74
CA ILE A 54 -2.87 17.74 7.58
C ILE A 54 -4.17 18.05 8.35
N SER A 55 -5.34 17.93 7.72
CA SER A 55 -6.61 18.22 8.39
C SER A 55 -7.01 17.18 9.44
N ASN A 56 -6.51 15.94 9.34
CA ASN A 56 -6.75 14.90 10.35
C ASN A 56 -6.09 15.21 11.70
N LYS A 57 -5.01 16.02 11.72
CA LYS A 57 -4.28 16.41 12.94
C LYS A 57 -3.91 15.23 13.85
N GLY A 58 -3.58 14.09 13.24
CA GLY A 58 -3.20 12.87 13.96
C GLY A 58 -1.87 13.00 14.70
N SER A 59 -1.61 12.05 15.62
CA SER A 59 -0.32 11.95 16.30
C SER A 59 0.78 11.48 15.33
N HIS A 60 2.04 11.68 15.74
CA HIS A 60 3.21 11.28 14.96
C HIS A 60 3.38 9.75 14.91
N GLY A 61 4.06 9.28 13.87
CA GLY A 61 4.44 7.88 13.71
C GLY A 61 5.62 7.50 14.60
N ALA A 62 6.25 6.36 14.28
CA ALA A 62 7.43 5.86 14.97
C ALA A 62 8.67 6.74 14.76
N ASP A 63 8.66 7.58 13.73
CA ASP A 63 9.72 8.53 13.38
C ASP A 63 9.65 9.85 14.16
N GLY A 64 8.56 10.12 14.87
CA GLY A 64 8.39 11.35 15.64
C GLY A 64 8.02 12.59 14.80
N MET A 65 7.79 12.45 13.49
CA MET A 65 7.53 13.58 12.60
C MET A 65 6.18 14.25 12.92
N LYS A 66 6.21 15.56 13.13
CA LYS A 66 5.00 16.34 13.36
C LYS A 66 4.35 16.78 12.05
N ILE A 67 3.06 17.16 12.13
CA ILE A 67 2.27 17.48 10.95
C ILE A 67 2.69 18.79 10.24
N ASP A 68 3.27 19.72 10.99
CA ASP A 68 3.86 20.97 10.51
C ASP A 68 5.14 20.72 9.68
N GLU A 69 5.87 19.66 9.97
CA GLU A 69 7.10 19.26 9.25
C GLU A 69 6.79 18.51 7.94
N LEU A 70 5.63 17.88 7.84
CA LEU A 70 5.25 16.98 6.73
C LEU A 70 5.40 17.63 5.35
N ARG A 71 4.96 18.88 5.19
CA ARG A 71 4.98 19.57 3.89
C ARG A 71 6.41 19.75 3.38
N GLU A 72 7.34 20.12 4.26
CA GLU A 72 8.72 20.37 3.89
C GLU A 72 9.46 19.05 3.65
N HIS A 73 9.18 18.03 4.47
CA HIS A 73 9.69 16.69 4.25
C HIS A 73 9.31 16.14 2.86
N ILE A 74 8.04 16.24 2.46
CA ILE A 74 7.60 15.77 1.14
C ILE A 74 8.29 16.56 0.03
N LYS A 75 8.39 17.90 0.09
CA LYS A 75 9.10 18.67 -0.94
C LYS A 75 10.55 18.19 -1.13
N LYS A 76 11.24 17.90 -0.04
CA LYS A 76 12.64 17.46 -0.06
C LYS A 76 12.81 16.04 -0.60
N HIS A 77 11.89 15.13 -0.28
CA HIS A 77 12.06 13.70 -0.52
C HIS A 77 11.14 13.10 -1.59
N TRP A 78 10.20 13.87 -2.14
CA TRP A 78 9.16 13.36 -3.04
C TRP A 78 9.69 12.61 -4.25
N HIS A 79 10.71 13.16 -4.94
CA HIS A 79 11.28 12.51 -6.11
C HIS A 79 11.80 11.11 -5.80
N THR A 80 12.52 10.96 -4.68
CA THR A 80 13.05 9.67 -4.23
C THR A 80 11.94 8.71 -3.79
N ILE A 81 10.93 9.20 -3.06
CA ILE A 81 9.80 8.38 -2.62
C ILE A 81 9.01 7.87 -3.82
N LYS A 82 8.67 8.75 -4.77
CA LYS A 82 7.92 8.40 -5.98
C LYS A 82 8.66 7.38 -6.84
N ALA A 83 9.98 7.56 -7.03
CA ALA A 83 10.80 6.59 -7.78
C ALA A 83 10.77 5.21 -7.10
N LYS A 84 10.99 5.14 -5.79
CA LYS A 84 10.94 3.88 -5.03
C LYS A 84 9.56 3.21 -5.09
N LEU A 85 8.47 3.97 -5.10
CA LEU A 85 7.11 3.44 -5.22
C LEU A 85 6.89 2.82 -6.61
N LEU A 86 7.28 3.51 -7.68
CA LEU A 86 7.17 3.02 -9.05
C LEU A 86 8.06 1.79 -9.30
N GLU A 87 9.24 1.73 -8.67
CA GLU A 87 10.14 0.58 -8.72
C GLU A 87 9.71 -0.58 -7.81
N GLY A 88 8.68 -0.42 -6.98
CA GLY A 88 8.26 -1.44 -6.01
C GLY A 88 9.24 -1.66 -4.85
N LYS A 89 10.16 -0.72 -4.60
CA LYS A 89 11.22 -0.82 -3.56
C LYS A 89 10.94 0.04 -2.33
N TYR A 90 9.82 0.75 -2.29
CA TYR A 90 9.46 1.56 -1.14
C TYR A 90 9.03 0.65 0.02
N ASN A 91 9.81 0.64 1.10
CA ASN A 91 9.44 -0.04 2.33
C ASN A 91 8.87 0.98 3.32
N PRO A 92 7.57 0.93 3.64
CA PRO A 92 6.96 1.86 4.58
C PRO A 92 7.52 1.66 5.99
N SER A 93 7.57 2.73 6.76
CA SER A 93 7.93 2.68 8.18
C SER A 93 6.90 1.89 8.99
N PRO A 94 7.31 1.17 10.05
CA PRO A 94 6.36 0.47 10.92
C PRO A 94 5.43 1.45 11.63
N VAL A 95 4.23 0.97 11.97
CA VAL A 95 3.22 1.75 12.72
C VAL A 95 3.60 1.82 14.19
N LYS A 96 3.41 2.99 14.80
CA LYS A 96 3.58 3.19 16.25
C LYS A 96 2.35 2.64 16.98
N ARG A 97 2.56 1.62 17.82
CA ARG A 97 1.47 1.11 18.68
C ARG A 97 1.09 2.13 19.75
N VAL A 98 -0.21 2.38 19.89
CA VAL A 98 -0.75 3.27 20.91
C VAL A 98 -1.95 2.63 21.58
N GLU A 99 -1.95 2.63 22.92
CA GLU A 99 -3.07 2.20 23.73
C GLU A 99 -4.05 3.36 23.94
N ILE A 100 -5.31 3.18 23.57
CA ILE A 100 -6.36 4.18 23.79
C ILE A 100 -7.50 3.56 24.61
N PRO A 101 -7.92 4.17 25.72
CA PRO A 101 -9.06 3.68 26.49
C PRO A 101 -10.35 3.78 25.66
N LYS A 102 -11.18 2.74 25.70
CA LYS A 102 -12.52 2.77 25.09
C LYS A 102 -13.55 3.35 26.06
N PRO A 103 -14.63 3.99 25.57
CA PRO A 103 -15.69 4.53 26.42
C PRO A 103 -16.34 3.49 27.35
N ASP A 104 -16.56 2.27 26.85
CA ASP A 104 -17.24 1.19 27.59
C ASP A 104 -16.28 0.32 28.43
N GLY A 105 -15.03 0.76 28.59
CA GLY A 105 -13.99 0.02 29.29
C GLY A 105 -13.07 -0.79 28.36
N GLY A 106 -11.88 -1.12 28.89
CA GLY A 106 -10.81 -1.81 28.14
C GLY A 106 -10.00 -0.88 27.23
N VAL A 107 -9.04 -1.48 26.52
CA VAL A 107 -8.05 -0.77 25.68
C VAL A 107 -8.25 -1.13 24.21
N ARG A 108 -8.11 -0.14 23.32
CA ARG A 108 -7.93 -0.31 21.88
C ARG A 108 -6.46 -0.12 21.55
N LEU A 109 -5.84 -1.13 20.95
CA LEU A 109 -4.53 -0.99 20.34
C LEU A 109 -4.70 -0.40 18.94
N LEU A 110 -4.07 0.74 18.70
CA LEU A 110 -3.83 1.27 17.36
C LEU A 110 -2.47 0.81 16.84
#